data_AF-A0A015K674-F1
#
_entry.id   AF-A0A015K674-F1
#
_cell.length_a   1.000
_cell.length_b   1.000
_cell.length_c   1.000
_cell.angle_alpha   90.00
_cell.angle_beta   90.00
_cell.angle_gamma   90.00
#
_symmetry.space_group_name_H-M   'P 1'
#
loop_
_entity.id
_entity.type
_entity.pdbx_description
1 polymer ?
#
loop_
_entity_poly.entity_id
_entity_poly.type
_entity_poly.pdbx_seq_one_letter_code
_entity_poly.pdbx_strand_id
1 'polypeptide(L)'
;MTESLEPKIYNFKLARYYSGNTTTLKEEDNEAVRWLAPEKLIGFKSRYTAQCEMFSFGILLWELAFEKIPYRSLKVDEIRDFVIKGGREIIKFGDSTPEISKLQEDYKRIISGAWKQDPQERISFLEALDMLDGLNDSLRHTFVSALIDKNASDLDGSKASDDDLVLSALDEGILAYRAGDHQKAWNYFEYHAANENIVAKFWKGHYLWEGLHDGIKEREEGRELLKEAADKGNSDAQLCYAFTFNKVLSEDDNINTFIDYLTKAAEGNNDIAQYNLGDIYYKGKLNIPKDENRGIKWLRKAALQNNNNAIKLLEASGIVIIE
;
A
#
# COMPACT_ATOMS: atom_id res chain seq x y z
N MET A 1 32.27 -17.80 14.73
CA MET A 1 33.01 -16.59 14.34
C MET A 1 34.46 -16.94 14.12
N THR A 2 35.11 -16.36 13.11
CA THR A 2 36.56 -16.48 12.96
C THR A 2 37.27 -15.67 14.05
N GLU A 3 38.54 -15.98 14.28
CA GLU A 3 39.40 -15.19 15.19
C GLU A 3 39.50 -13.71 14.76
N SER A 4 39.26 -13.41 13.48
CA SER A 4 39.28 -12.08 12.88
C SER A 4 37.94 -11.33 12.89
N LEU A 5 36.84 -11.95 13.36
CA LEU A 5 35.47 -11.41 13.24
C LEU A 5 35.04 -11.05 11.81
N GLU A 6 35.67 -11.66 10.80
CA GLU A 6 35.31 -11.45 9.40
C GLU A 6 33.98 -12.15 9.09
N PRO A 7 33.00 -11.44 8.50
CA PRO A 7 31.76 -12.06 8.08
C PRO A 7 32.06 -13.08 6.96
N LYS A 8 31.53 -14.29 7.12
CA LYS A 8 31.65 -15.37 6.13
C LYS A 8 30.27 -15.86 5.75
N ILE A 9 30.02 -15.95 4.45
CA ILE A 9 28.87 -16.69 3.93
C ILE A 9 29.21 -18.17 4.08
N TYR A 10 28.35 -18.88 4.81
CA TYR A 10 28.43 -20.32 5.00
C TYR A 10 27.12 -20.96 4.52
N ASN A 11 27.11 -22.30 4.39
CA ASN A 11 25.96 -23.08 3.91
C ASN A 11 25.60 -22.87 2.42
N PHE A 12 26.35 -23.52 1.54
CA PHE A 12 26.12 -23.52 0.09
C PHE A 12 25.12 -24.58 -0.40
N LYS A 13 24.29 -25.15 0.49
CA LYS A 13 23.37 -26.25 0.15
C LYS A 13 22.39 -25.92 -0.97
N LEU A 14 21.97 -24.66 -1.07
CA LEU A 14 21.06 -24.16 -2.10
C LEU A 14 21.79 -23.38 -3.22
N ALA A 15 23.13 -23.30 -3.16
CA ALA A 15 23.92 -22.61 -4.17
C ALA A 15 23.85 -23.36 -5.51
N ARG A 16 23.81 -22.60 -6.61
CA ARG A 16 23.71 -23.14 -7.96
C ARG A 16 24.28 -22.18 -8.98
N TYR A 17 24.62 -22.71 -10.15
CA TYR A 17 24.98 -21.90 -11.31
C TYR A 17 23.80 -21.08 -11.82
N TYR A 18 24.08 -19.99 -12.53
CA TYR A 18 23.08 -19.09 -13.13
C TYR A 18 22.07 -19.82 -14.05
N SER A 19 22.55 -20.82 -14.80
CA SER A 19 21.75 -21.68 -15.68
C SER A 19 21.22 -22.95 -14.98
N GLY A 20 21.53 -23.15 -13.70
CA GLY A 20 21.16 -24.34 -12.96
C GLY A 20 19.66 -24.43 -12.71
N ASN A 21 19.14 -25.66 -12.63
CA ASN A 21 17.74 -25.90 -12.27
C ASN A 21 17.43 -25.33 -10.88
N THR A 22 16.20 -24.85 -10.69
CA THR A 22 15.78 -24.33 -9.38
C THR A 22 15.36 -25.49 -8.48
N THR A 23 15.88 -25.53 -7.26
CA THR A 23 15.47 -26.50 -6.25
C THR A 23 14.06 -26.17 -5.77
N THR A 24 13.15 -27.15 -5.86
CA THR A 24 11.84 -27.05 -5.22
C THR A 24 12.03 -27.28 -3.72
N LEU A 25 11.65 -26.29 -2.93
CA LEU A 25 11.68 -26.39 -1.47
C LEU A 25 10.52 -27.29 -1.05
N LYS A 26 10.79 -28.36 -0.30
CA LYS A 26 9.76 -29.23 0.25
C LYS A 26 9.02 -28.50 1.38
N GLU A 27 7.72 -28.75 1.51
CA GLU A 27 6.77 -27.94 2.28
C GLU A 27 6.94 -28.02 3.81
N GLU A 28 7.67 -28.99 4.33
CA GLU A 28 7.75 -29.23 5.77
C GLU A 28 9.09 -28.70 6.33
N ASP A 29 8.99 -27.71 7.22
CA ASP A 29 10.05 -27.10 8.03
C ASP A 29 11.11 -26.27 7.29
N ASN A 30 10.70 -25.41 6.36
CA ASN A 30 11.62 -24.47 5.74
C ASN A 30 11.49 -23.05 6.27
N GLU A 31 12.23 -22.76 7.35
CA GLU A 31 12.41 -21.40 7.88
C GLU A 31 12.85 -20.41 6.79
N ALA A 32 13.49 -20.88 5.70
CA ALA A 32 13.88 -20.04 4.58
C ALA A 32 12.72 -19.26 3.95
N VAL A 33 11.45 -19.70 4.13
CA VAL A 33 10.25 -18.99 3.66
C VAL A 33 10.25 -17.50 4.04
N ARG A 34 10.84 -17.17 5.20
CA ARG A 34 10.92 -15.80 5.75
C ARG A 34 11.75 -14.86 4.88
N TRP A 35 12.68 -15.39 4.08
CA TRP A 35 13.55 -14.60 3.20
C TRP A 35 13.18 -14.76 1.71
N LEU A 36 12.19 -15.57 1.36
CA LEU A 36 11.86 -15.83 -0.05
C LEU A 36 11.03 -14.72 -0.69
N ALA A 37 11.39 -14.41 -1.94
CA ALA A 37 10.67 -13.46 -2.77
C ALA A 37 9.27 -13.94 -3.18
N PRO A 38 8.29 -13.02 -3.37
CA PRO A 38 6.90 -13.36 -3.67
C PRO A 38 6.74 -14.22 -4.93
N GLU A 39 7.48 -13.92 -6.01
CA GLU A 39 7.44 -14.69 -7.25
C GLU A 39 7.94 -16.14 -7.09
N LYS A 40 8.77 -16.38 -6.06
CA LYS A 40 9.25 -17.71 -5.72
C LYS A 40 8.25 -18.48 -4.86
N LEU A 41 7.47 -17.75 -4.06
CA LEU A 41 6.40 -18.27 -3.21
C LEU A 41 5.13 -18.63 -3.99
N ILE A 42 4.79 -17.87 -5.04
CA ILE A 42 3.63 -18.12 -5.93
C ILE A 42 3.82 -19.42 -6.74
N GLY A 43 5.04 -19.67 -7.21
CA GLY A 43 5.33 -20.81 -8.06
C GLY A 43 6.55 -21.58 -7.56
N PHE A 44 6.33 -22.73 -6.94
CA PHE A 44 7.41 -23.63 -6.52
C PHE A 44 8.32 -24.08 -7.68
N LYS A 45 7.80 -24.04 -8.92
CA LYS A 45 8.53 -24.29 -10.17
C LYS A 45 9.11 -23.04 -10.84
N SER A 46 8.77 -21.84 -10.36
CA SER A 46 9.32 -20.58 -10.88
C SER A 46 10.84 -20.56 -10.75
N ARG A 47 11.50 -20.10 -11.81
CA ARG A 47 12.96 -19.97 -11.84
C ARG A 47 13.37 -18.94 -10.79
N TYR A 48 14.28 -19.35 -9.91
CA TYR A 48 14.89 -18.42 -8.97
C TYR A 48 15.88 -17.52 -9.73
N THR A 49 15.93 -16.24 -9.41
CA THR A 49 16.71 -15.24 -10.16
C THR A 49 17.53 -14.34 -9.23
N ALA A 50 18.39 -13.48 -9.80
CA ALA A 50 19.09 -12.45 -9.04
C ALA A 50 18.13 -11.48 -8.33
N GLN A 51 16.91 -11.31 -8.85
CA GLN A 51 15.90 -10.50 -8.17
C GLN A 51 15.38 -11.18 -6.89
N CYS A 52 15.36 -12.51 -6.85
CA CYS A 52 15.05 -13.24 -5.61
C CYS A 52 16.15 -13.06 -4.56
N GLU A 53 17.42 -12.99 -4.98
CA GLU A 53 18.55 -12.66 -4.10
C GLU A 53 18.41 -11.23 -3.57
N MET A 54 18.08 -10.25 -4.41
CA MET A 54 17.89 -8.86 -3.97
C MET A 54 16.77 -8.74 -2.93
N PHE A 55 15.67 -9.46 -3.12
CA PHE A 55 14.61 -9.51 -2.11
C PHE A 55 15.12 -10.07 -0.78
N SER A 56 15.80 -11.22 -0.82
CA SER A 56 16.35 -11.90 0.36
C SER A 56 17.37 -11.00 1.07
N PHE A 57 18.16 -10.25 0.30
CA PHE A 57 19.11 -9.26 0.79
C PHE A 57 18.42 -8.11 1.52
N GLY A 58 17.30 -7.59 1.00
CA GLY A 58 16.49 -6.58 1.70
C GLY A 58 15.99 -7.08 3.06
N ILE A 59 15.47 -8.31 3.11
CA ILE A 59 15.02 -8.93 4.38
C ILE A 59 16.21 -9.12 5.34
N LEU A 60 17.37 -9.53 4.85
CA LEU A 60 18.58 -9.67 5.66
C LEU A 60 19.04 -8.32 6.25
N LEU A 61 19.04 -7.25 5.46
CA LEU A 61 19.37 -5.91 5.97
C LEU A 61 18.39 -5.46 7.05
N TRP A 62 17.10 -5.75 6.87
CA TRP A 62 16.10 -5.51 7.91
C TRP A 62 16.38 -6.33 9.18
N GLU A 63 16.64 -7.63 9.04
CA GLU A 63 16.93 -8.53 10.17
C GLU A 63 18.16 -8.06 10.96
N LEU A 64 19.22 -7.63 10.26
CA LEU A 64 20.44 -7.11 10.87
C LEU A 64 20.20 -5.78 11.59
N ALA A 65 19.41 -4.88 11.01
CA ALA A 65 19.14 -3.59 11.62
C ALA A 65 18.27 -3.74 12.87
N PHE A 66 17.18 -4.50 12.79
CA PHE A 66 16.22 -4.59 13.89
C PHE A 66 16.49 -5.74 14.87
N GLU A 67 17.52 -6.55 14.61
CA GLU A 67 17.91 -7.74 15.39
C GLU A 67 16.73 -8.69 15.67
N LYS A 68 15.84 -8.84 14.68
CA LYS A 68 14.58 -9.59 14.78
C LYS A 68 14.49 -10.67 13.71
N ILE A 69 13.83 -11.78 14.06
CA ILE A 69 13.48 -12.83 13.10
C ILE A 69 12.36 -12.29 12.20
N PRO A 70 12.52 -12.29 10.85
CA PRO A 70 11.48 -11.80 9.95
C PRO A 70 10.20 -12.61 10.09
N TYR A 71 9.08 -11.92 10.19
CA TYR A 71 7.71 -12.39 10.35
C TYR A 71 7.52 -13.30 11.57
N ARG A 72 8.22 -13.03 12.68
CA ARG A 72 8.25 -13.92 13.85
C ARG A 72 6.87 -14.31 14.39
N SER A 73 5.89 -13.42 14.28
CA SER A 73 4.51 -13.62 14.75
C SER A 73 3.65 -14.50 13.85
N LEU A 74 4.06 -14.76 12.60
CA LEU A 74 3.29 -15.49 11.61
C LEU A 74 3.77 -16.95 11.47
N LYS A 75 2.83 -17.86 11.18
CA LYS A 75 3.13 -19.24 10.77
C LYS A 75 3.65 -19.28 9.33
N VAL A 76 4.37 -20.34 8.97
CA VAL A 76 4.99 -20.53 7.63
C VAL A 76 4.00 -20.28 6.48
N ASP A 77 2.78 -20.81 6.55
CA ASP A 77 1.78 -20.61 5.49
C ASP A 77 1.20 -19.19 5.48
N GLU A 78 1.06 -18.55 6.64
CA GLU A 78 0.61 -17.15 6.76
C GLU A 78 1.67 -16.19 6.20
N ILE A 79 2.96 -16.48 6.41
CA ILE A 79 4.08 -15.73 5.82
C ILE A 79 4.00 -15.78 4.31
N ARG A 80 3.75 -16.97 3.74
CA ARG A 80 3.64 -17.14 2.29
C ARG A 80 2.55 -16.22 1.73
N ASP A 81 1.34 -16.31 2.27
CA ASP A 81 0.21 -15.51 1.80
C ASP A 81 0.43 -14.00 2.01
N PHE A 82 1.03 -13.62 3.15
CA PHE A 82 1.34 -12.23 3.48
C PHE A 82 2.31 -11.62 2.47
N VAL A 83 3.44 -12.29 2.21
CA VAL A 83 4.48 -11.80 1.30
C VAL A 83 3.97 -11.74 -0.15
N ILE A 84 3.22 -12.75 -0.59
CA ILE A 84 2.62 -12.79 -1.93
C ILE A 84 1.67 -11.61 -2.17
N LYS A 85 0.91 -11.21 -1.15
CA LYS A 85 -0.01 -10.06 -1.20
C LYS A 85 0.68 -8.70 -1.08
N GLY A 86 2.01 -8.67 -0.96
CA GLY A 86 2.78 -7.42 -0.82
C GLY A 86 3.13 -7.03 0.61
N GLY A 87 2.80 -7.87 1.60
CA GLY A 87 3.16 -7.65 2.99
C GLY A 87 4.67 -7.66 3.22
N ARG A 88 5.18 -6.72 4.03
CA ARG A 88 6.61 -6.58 4.38
C ARG A 88 6.77 -6.34 5.86
N GLU A 89 7.99 -6.52 6.33
CA GLU A 89 8.36 -6.14 7.68
C GLU A 89 8.36 -4.61 7.84
N ILE A 90 8.15 -4.17 9.08
CA ILE A 90 8.04 -2.74 9.38
C ILE A 90 9.45 -2.16 9.58
N ILE A 91 9.78 -1.10 8.84
CA ILE A 91 11.01 -0.32 9.05
C ILE A 91 10.66 0.91 9.89
N LYS A 92 10.80 0.81 11.21
CA LYS A 92 10.56 1.91 12.15
C LYS A 92 11.79 2.13 13.01
N PHE A 93 12.57 3.15 12.69
CA PHE A 93 13.59 3.69 13.58
C PHE A 93 12.94 4.70 14.53
N GLY A 94 13.47 4.85 15.74
CA GLY A 94 13.03 5.87 16.67
C GLY A 94 13.78 7.19 16.50
N ASP A 95 13.30 8.19 17.24
CA ASP A 95 13.75 9.58 17.12
C ASP A 95 15.25 9.70 17.33
N SER A 96 15.90 10.46 16.45
CA SER A 96 17.35 10.65 16.43
C SER A 96 17.70 12.05 15.93
N THR A 97 18.99 12.42 15.95
CA THR A 97 19.43 13.71 15.41
C THR A 97 19.13 13.80 13.90
N PRO A 98 19.05 15.01 13.30
CA PRO A 98 18.79 15.15 11.87
C PRO A 98 19.77 14.37 10.98
N GLU A 99 21.04 14.29 11.39
CA GLU A 99 22.08 13.55 10.66
C GLU A 99 21.82 12.04 10.70
N ILE A 100 21.47 11.50 11.87
CA ILE A 100 21.15 10.08 12.04
C ILE A 100 19.82 9.74 11.37
N SER A 101 18.83 10.64 11.43
CA SER A 101 17.53 10.47 10.77
C SER A 101 17.69 10.37 9.26
N LYS A 102 18.61 11.16 8.68
CA LYS A 102 18.95 11.05 7.27
C LYS A 102 19.57 9.69 6.93
N LEU A 103 20.49 9.21 7.78
CA LEU A 103 21.09 7.88 7.62
C LEU A 103 20.05 6.76 7.69
N GLN A 104 19.12 6.84 8.65
CA GLN A 104 18.00 5.91 8.83
C GLN A 104 17.11 5.88 7.57
N GLU A 105 16.74 7.04 7.02
CA GLU A 105 15.93 7.12 5.80
C GLU A 105 16.67 6.60 4.56
N ASP A 106 17.96 6.91 4.44
CA ASP A 106 18.79 6.42 3.33
C ASP A 106 18.95 4.88 3.41
N TYR A 107 19.10 4.31 4.61
CA TYR A 107 19.15 2.86 4.82
C TYR A 107 17.79 2.19 4.58
N LYS A 108 16.69 2.80 5.05
CA LYS A 108 15.32 2.39 4.75
C LYS A 108 15.05 2.33 3.25
N ARG A 109 15.58 3.28 2.48
CA ARG A 109 15.46 3.30 1.02
C ARG A 109 16.15 2.09 0.37
N ILE A 110 17.28 1.62 0.90
CA ILE A 110 17.97 0.43 0.41
C ILE A 110 17.10 -0.81 0.65
N ILE A 111 16.63 -1.02 1.89
CA ILE A 111 15.76 -2.15 2.23
C ILE A 111 14.50 -2.13 1.35
N SER A 112 13.83 -0.96 1.29
CA SER A 112 12.59 -0.76 0.53
C SER A 112 12.77 -0.96 -0.97
N GLY A 113 13.89 -0.52 -1.52
CA GLY A 113 14.26 -0.74 -2.91
C GLY A 113 14.56 -2.21 -3.22
N ALA A 114 15.18 -2.94 -2.29
CA ALA A 114 15.60 -4.33 -2.50
C ALA A 114 14.43 -5.33 -2.45
N TRP A 115 13.43 -5.10 -1.60
CA TRP A 115 12.33 -6.04 -1.37
C TRP A 115 11.00 -5.69 -2.04
N LYS A 116 11.01 -4.89 -3.13
CA LYS A 116 9.79 -4.51 -3.86
C LYS A 116 9.00 -5.73 -4.38
N GLN A 117 7.69 -5.53 -4.55
CA GLN A 117 6.79 -6.58 -5.01
C GLN A 117 7.14 -7.04 -6.42
N ASP A 118 7.26 -6.12 -7.38
CA ASP A 118 7.70 -6.42 -8.74
C ASP A 118 9.22 -6.64 -8.78
N PRO A 119 9.71 -7.82 -9.24
CA PRO A 119 11.14 -8.08 -9.43
C PRO A 119 11.86 -7.05 -10.32
N GLN A 120 11.19 -6.41 -11.28
CA GLN A 120 11.82 -5.45 -12.19
C GLN A 120 12.04 -4.07 -11.56
N GLU A 121 11.30 -3.75 -10.50
CA GLU A 121 11.42 -2.47 -9.81
C GLU A 121 12.45 -2.49 -8.68
N ARG A 122 12.98 -3.67 -8.35
CA ARG A 122 13.98 -3.86 -7.30
C ARG A 122 15.31 -3.24 -7.73
N ILE A 123 15.96 -2.55 -6.80
CA ILE A 123 17.30 -2.00 -7.03
C ILE A 123 18.26 -3.13 -7.38
N SER A 124 19.23 -2.84 -8.25
CA SER A 124 20.28 -3.79 -8.58
C SER A 124 21.28 -3.94 -7.43
N PHE A 125 22.09 -5.00 -7.48
CA PHE A 125 23.16 -5.19 -6.51
C PHE A 125 24.20 -4.05 -6.55
N LEU A 126 24.51 -3.53 -7.74
CA LEU A 126 25.46 -2.43 -7.89
C LEU A 126 24.91 -1.13 -7.28
N GLU A 127 23.63 -0.84 -7.52
CA GLU A 127 22.95 0.31 -6.89
C GLU A 127 22.91 0.17 -5.37
N ALA A 128 22.57 -1.02 -4.85
CA ALA A 128 22.57 -1.26 -3.41
C ALA A 128 23.97 -1.08 -2.79
N LEU A 129 25.03 -1.52 -3.48
CA LEU A 129 26.42 -1.33 -3.06
C LEU A 129 26.80 0.15 -3.01
N ASP A 130 26.53 0.90 -4.09
CA ASP A 130 26.81 2.33 -4.16
C ASP A 130 26.10 3.11 -3.04
N MET A 131 24.85 2.74 -2.74
CA MET A 131 24.08 3.34 -1.65
C MET A 131 24.67 3.00 -0.26
N LEU A 132 25.08 1.75 -0.04
CA LEU A 132 25.70 1.32 1.22
C LEU A 132 27.08 1.96 1.42
N ASP A 133 27.87 2.12 0.37
CA ASP A 133 29.16 2.80 0.43
C ASP A 133 28.98 4.28 0.80
N GLY A 134 28.00 4.95 0.18
CA GLY A 134 27.64 6.34 0.54
C GLY A 134 27.17 6.49 2.00
N LEU A 135 26.44 5.51 2.53
CA LEU A 135 26.08 5.46 3.96
C LEU A 135 27.31 5.26 4.85
N ASN A 136 28.20 4.34 4.49
CA ASN A 136 29.43 4.09 5.24
C ASN A 136 30.35 5.33 5.24
N ASP A 137 30.45 6.07 4.14
CA ASP A 137 31.19 7.32 4.09
C ASP A 137 30.55 8.39 4.97
N SER A 138 29.23 8.54 4.90
CA SER A 138 28.46 9.45 5.77
C SER A 138 28.65 9.11 7.25
N LEU A 139 28.67 7.82 7.59
CA LEU A 139 28.99 7.33 8.91
C LEU A 139 30.40 7.70 9.31
N ARG A 140 31.42 7.41 8.50
CA ARG A 140 32.84 7.73 8.80
C ARG A 140 33.07 9.22 9.05
N HIS A 141 32.33 10.09 8.35
CA HIS A 141 32.39 11.53 8.57
C HIS A 141 31.62 12.00 9.82
N THR A 142 30.60 11.25 10.25
CA THR A 142 29.82 11.50 11.48
C THR A 142 30.48 10.87 12.73
N PHE A 143 31.22 9.77 12.54
CA PHE A 143 31.76 8.86 13.57
C PHE A 143 33.17 9.21 14.06
N VAL A 144 33.47 10.50 14.26
CA VAL A 144 34.57 10.89 15.17
C VAL A 144 34.05 11.23 16.57
N SER A 145 32.72 11.37 16.77
CA SER A 145 32.13 11.76 18.07
C SER A 145 31.14 10.73 18.67
N ALA A 146 30.44 9.92 17.85
CA ALA A 146 29.27 9.15 18.32
C ALA A 146 29.53 7.71 18.84
N LEU A 147 30.73 7.14 18.68
CA LEU A 147 31.03 5.77 19.18
C LEU A 147 31.15 5.65 20.71
N ILE A 148 30.98 6.74 21.45
CA ILE A 148 31.14 6.76 22.91
C ILE A 148 29.80 6.59 23.65
N ASP A 149 28.63 6.74 23.01
CA ASP A 149 27.36 6.67 23.73
C ASP A 149 26.29 5.81 23.01
N LYS A 150 26.18 4.54 23.42
CA LYS A 150 25.11 3.62 23.00
C LYS A 150 23.70 4.15 23.26
N ASN A 151 23.57 5.18 24.11
CA ASN A 151 22.28 5.81 24.41
C ASN A 151 21.88 6.90 23.40
N ALA A 152 22.73 7.28 22.44
CA ALA A 152 22.47 8.43 21.57
C ALA A 152 21.89 8.10 20.19
N SER A 153 22.07 6.89 19.66
CA SER A 153 21.68 6.54 18.28
C SER A 153 20.72 5.35 18.25
N ASP A 154 19.48 5.55 17.80
CA ASP A 154 18.51 4.45 17.61
C ASP A 154 18.63 3.83 16.22
N LEU A 155 19.76 3.17 15.95
CA LEU A 155 20.00 2.49 14.67
C LEU A 155 19.34 1.11 14.61
N ASP A 156 18.93 0.58 15.75
CA ASP A 156 18.29 -0.73 15.90
C ASP A 156 16.77 -0.67 16.11
N GLY A 157 16.20 0.54 16.23
CA GLY A 157 14.79 0.76 16.49
C GLY A 157 14.37 0.42 17.92
N SER A 158 15.32 0.24 18.84
CA SER A 158 15.09 -0.06 20.25
C SER A 158 14.43 1.08 21.03
N LYS A 159 14.49 2.33 20.53
CA LYS A 159 13.78 3.48 21.13
C LYS A 159 12.40 3.74 20.53
N ALA A 160 11.95 2.93 19.57
CA ALA A 160 10.56 2.98 19.13
C ALA A 160 9.64 2.62 20.31
N SER A 161 8.67 3.48 20.63
CA SER A 161 7.68 3.20 21.68
C SER A 161 6.93 1.89 21.38
N ASP A 162 6.90 0.99 22.36
CA ASP A 162 6.23 -0.32 22.32
C ASP A 162 4.68 -0.23 22.42
N ASP A 163 4.12 0.98 22.55
CA ASP A 163 2.71 1.17 22.90
C ASP A 163 1.73 1.25 21.72
N ASP A 164 2.20 1.21 20.47
CA ASP A 164 1.31 1.19 19.30
C ASP A 164 1.39 -0.14 18.57
N LEU A 165 0.46 -1.01 18.97
CA LEU A 165 -0.20 -2.06 18.20
C LEU A 165 0.32 -2.22 16.76
N VAL A 166 0.78 -3.43 16.46
CA VAL A 166 1.06 -3.96 15.12
C VAL A 166 -0.11 -3.63 14.16
N LEU A 167 -0.02 -2.53 13.41
CA LEU A 167 -0.95 -2.15 12.34
C LEU A 167 -0.42 -2.72 11.01
N SER A 168 -0.40 -4.06 10.88
CA SER A 168 0.38 -4.73 9.82
C SER A 168 -0.32 -4.95 8.48
N ALA A 169 -1.60 -4.58 8.33
CA ALA A 169 -2.26 -4.60 7.03
C ALA A 169 -3.38 -3.55 6.94
N LEU A 170 -3.42 -2.79 5.85
CA LEU A 170 -4.53 -1.87 5.55
C LEU A 170 -5.89 -2.58 5.54
N ASP A 171 -5.91 -3.86 5.17
CA ASP A 171 -7.09 -4.71 5.21
C ASP A 171 -7.69 -4.83 6.61
N GLU A 172 -6.88 -4.79 7.67
CA GLU A 172 -7.39 -4.79 9.05
C GLU A 172 -8.10 -3.48 9.38
N GLY A 173 -7.63 -2.35 8.83
CA GLY A 173 -8.34 -1.07 8.90
C GLY A 173 -9.70 -1.13 8.20
N ILE A 174 -9.77 -1.76 7.02
CA ILE A 174 -11.03 -1.96 6.28
C ILE A 174 -11.97 -2.90 7.03
N LEU A 175 -11.45 -3.98 7.63
CA LEU A 175 -12.23 -4.89 8.46
C LEU A 175 -12.74 -4.20 9.74
N ALA A 176 -11.92 -3.38 10.39
CA ALA A 176 -12.31 -2.58 11.56
C ALA A 176 -13.43 -1.59 11.20
N TYR A 177 -13.32 -0.91 10.05
CA TYR A 177 -14.39 -0.04 9.54
C TYR A 177 -15.71 -0.81 9.33
N ARG A 178 -15.64 -1.99 8.68
CA ARG A 178 -16.82 -2.85 8.47
C ARG A 178 -17.43 -3.37 9.77
N ALA A 179 -16.60 -3.54 10.80
CA ALA A 179 -17.04 -3.92 12.14
C ALA A 179 -17.58 -2.74 12.97
N GLY A 180 -17.48 -1.50 12.48
CA GLY A 180 -17.88 -0.29 13.18
C GLY A 180 -16.86 0.21 14.21
N ASP A 181 -15.66 -0.36 14.27
CA ASP A 181 -14.57 0.09 15.14
C ASP A 181 -13.82 1.24 14.47
N HIS A 182 -14.43 2.42 14.51
CA HIS A 182 -13.93 3.63 13.84
C HIS A 182 -12.59 4.12 14.40
N GLN A 183 -12.33 3.96 15.71
CA GLN A 183 -11.06 4.37 16.29
C GLN A 183 -9.92 3.49 15.80
N LYS A 184 -10.13 2.16 15.80
CA LYS A 184 -9.14 1.23 15.28
C LYS A 184 -8.89 1.47 13.80
N ALA A 185 -9.95 1.57 13.00
CA ALA A 185 -9.85 1.84 11.57
C ALA A 185 -9.11 3.14 11.27
N TRP A 186 -9.40 4.21 12.01
CA TRP A 186 -8.71 5.50 11.90
C TRP A 186 -7.20 5.33 12.09
N ASN A 187 -6.75 4.63 13.14
CA ASN A 187 -5.33 4.43 13.40
C ASN A 187 -4.61 3.73 12.22
N TYR A 188 -5.23 2.71 11.60
CA TYR A 188 -4.68 2.09 10.39
C TYR A 188 -4.60 3.07 9.22
N PHE A 189 -5.68 3.81 8.95
CA PHE A 189 -5.76 4.71 7.82
C PHE A 189 -4.79 5.89 7.96
N GLU A 190 -4.66 6.45 9.16
CA GLU A 190 -3.70 7.50 9.48
C GLU A 190 -2.26 7.01 9.26
N TYR A 191 -1.92 5.85 9.82
CA TYR A 191 -0.59 5.26 9.68
C TYR A 191 -0.24 4.97 8.20
N HIS A 192 -1.11 4.28 7.47
CA HIS A 192 -0.83 3.92 6.08
C HIS A 192 -0.89 5.12 5.14
N ALA A 193 -1.72 6.13 5.41
CA ALA A 193 -1.76 7.36 4.63
C ALA A 193 -0.46 8.16 4.80
N ALA A 194 0.12 8.19 5.99
CA ALA A 194 1.44 8.80 6.26
C ALA A 194 2.58 8.08 5.50
N ASN A 195 2.37 6.82 5.11
CA ASN A 195 3.27 6.04 4.26
C ASN A 195 2.88 6.06 2.77
N GLU A 196 2.18 7.12 2.32
CA GLU A 196 1.83 7.34 0.92
C GLU A 196 0.92 6.25 0.29
N ASN A 197 0.23 5.44 1.10
CA ASN A 197 -0.71 4.45 0.58
C ASN A 197 -2.01 5.12 0.09
N ILE A 198 -2.36 4.87 -1.17
CA ILE A 198 -3.47 5.56 -1.86
C ILE A 198 -4.84 5.17 -1.31
N VAL A 199 -5.02 3.89 -1.00
CA VAL A 199 -6.27 3.37 -0.43
C VAL A 199 -6.44 3.89 1.01
N ALA A 200 -5.34 4.01 1.77
CA ALA A 200 -5.38 4.62 3.10
C ALA A 200 -5.67 6.12 3.05
N LYS A 201 -5.09 6.87 2.10
CA LYS A 201 -5.40 8.28 1.87
C LYS A 201 -6.88 8.48 1.52
N PHE A 202 -7.44 7.60 0.69
CA PHE A 202 -8.89 7.54 0.45
C PHE A 202 -9.68 7.39 1.76
N TRP A 203 -9.38 6.37 2.56
CA TRP A 203 -10.13 6.10 3.79
C TRP A 203 -9.97 7.22 4.83
N LYS A 204 -8.76 7.74 5.02
CA LYS A 204 -8.50 8.89 5.90
C LYS A 204 -9.30 10.11 5.41
N GLY A 205 -9.23 10.40 4.12
CA GLY A 205 -9.97 11.49 3.48
C GLY A 205 -11.48 11.36 3.71
N HIS A 206 -12.03 10.16 3.52
CA HIS A 206 -13.43 9.84 3.77
C HIS A 206 -13.81 10.05 5.25
N TYR A 207 -12.99 9.61 6.20
CA TYR A 207 -13.25 9.82 7.63
C TYR A 207 -13.29 11.30 8.01
N LEU A 208 -12.35 12.10 7.49
CA LEU A 208 -12.29 13.54 7.74
C LEU A 208 -13.42 14.31 7.05
N TRP A 209 -13.88 13.84 5.88
CA TRP A 209 -14.99 14.45 5.16
C TRP A 209 -16.34 14.14 5.82
N GLU A 210 -16.59 12.89 6.18
CA GLU A 210 -17.86 12.46 6.79
C GLU A 210 -17.92 12.69 8.31
N GLY A 211 -16.79 12.99 8.94
CA GLY A 211 -16.65 13.19 10.39
C GLY A 211 -16.75 11.89 11.19
N LEU A 212 -16.28 10.76 10.63
CA LEU A 212 -16.40 9.44 11.27
C LEU A 212 -15.42 9.21 12.44
N HIS A 213 -14.37 10.05 12.54
CA HIS A 213 -13.40 9.95 13.63
C HIS A 213 -13.87 10.69 14.90
N ASP A 214 -14.29 11.95 14.76
CA ASP A 214 -14.58 12.84 15.90
C ASP A 214 -15.79 13.75 15.69
N GLY A 215 -16.60 13.49 14.66
CA GLY A 215 -17.84 14.21 14.37
C GLY A 215 -17.69 15.51 13.57
N ILE A 216 -16.47 15.96 13.27
CA ILE A 216 -16.24 17.19 12.48
C ILE A 216 -16.19 16.82 10.99
N LYS A 217 -17.14 17.32 10.22
CA LYS A 217 -17.31 17.04 8.78
C LYS A 217 -16.61 18.06 7.89
N GLU A 218 -16.47 17.70 6.61
CA GLU A 218 -16.12 18.57 5.48
C GLU A 218 -14.80 19.32 5.67
N ARG A 219 -13.81 18.65 6.28
CA ARG A 219 -12.49 19.22 6.44
C ARG A 219 -11.77 19.31 5.11
N GLU A 220 -11.08 20.43 4.88
CA GLU A 220 -10.29 20.61 3.66
C GLU A 220 -9.17 19.58 3.54
N GLU A 221 -8.55 19.17 4.65
CA GLU A 221 -7.59 18.05 4.67
C GLU A 221 -8.22 16.77 4.09
N GLY A 222 -9.47 16.48 4.46
CA GLY A 222 -10.18 15.32 3.95
C GLY A 222 -10.40 15.40 2.44
N ARG A 223 -10.77 16.60 1.96
CA ARG A 223 -10.96 16.87 0.53
C ARG A 223 -9.68 16.74 -0.29
N GLU A 224 -8.56 17.27 0.20
CA GLU A 224 -7.25 17.17 -0.47
C GLU A 224 -6.76 15.71 -0.54
N LEU A 225 -6.94 14.93 0.53
CA LEU A 225 -6.60 13.50 0.53
C LEU A 225 -7.46 12.70 -0.46
N LEU A 226 -8.76 12.99 -0.52
CA LEU A 226 -9.65 12.40 -1.51
C LEU A 226 -9.24 12.77 -2.94
N LYS A 227 -8.88 14.03 -3.17
CA LYS A 227 -8.36 14.50 -4.46
C LYS A 227 -7.09 13.76 -4.87
N GLU A 228 -6.12 13.65 -3.96
CA GLU A 228 -4.86 12.97 -4.26
C GLU A 228 -5.09 11.48 -4.61
N ALA A 229 -5.93 10.79 -3.84
CA ALA A 229 -6.26 9.40 -4.11
C ALA A 229 -7.04 9.23 -5.43
N ALA A 230 -7.94 10.18 -5.74
CA ALA A 230 -8.69 10.21 -6.98
C ALA A 230 -7.81 10.43 -8.21
N ASP A 231 -6.86 11.37 -8.12
CA ASP A 231 -5.88 11.69 -9.17
C ASP A 231 -4.93 10.51 -9.45
N LYS A 232 -4.71 9.65 -8.45
CA LYS A 232 -3.95 8.39 -8.58
C LYS A 232 -4.80 7.18 -8.99
N GLY A 233 -6.06 7.39 -9.38
CA GLY A 233 -6.89 6.37 -10.03
C GLY A 233 -7.75 5.52 -9.10
N ASN A 234 -7.88 5.85 -7.81
CA ASN A 234 -8.81 5.15 -6.92
C ASN A 234 -10.26 5.55 -7.25
N SER A 235 -11.08 4.59 -7.70
CA SER A 235 -12.45 4.88 -8.17
C SER A 235 -13.42 5.27 -7.05
N ASP A 236 -13.23 4.76 -5.83
CA ASP A 236 -14.01 5.17 -4.66
C ASP A 236 -13.67 6.60 -4.23
N ALA A 237 -12.39 6.97 -4.29
CA ALA A 237 -11.93 8.34 -4.05
C ALA A 237 -12.43 9.31 -5.12
N GLN A 238 -12.44 8.92 -6.39
CA GLN A 238 -13.00 9.71 -7.49
C GLN A 238 -14.48 10.01 -7.24
N LEU A 239 -15.25 8.99 -6.83
CA LEU A 239 -16.65 9.16 -6.43
C LEU A 239 -16.76 10.15 -5.26
N CYS A 240 -16.07 9.88 -4.15
CA CYS A 240 -16.13 10.73 -2.96
C CYS A 240 -15.72 12.18 -3.23
N TYR A 241 -14.63 12.38 -3.97
CA TYR A 241 -14.15 13.70 -4.35
C TYR A 241 -15.17 14.45 -5.23
N ALA A 242 -15.81 13.78 -6.19
CA ALA A 242 -16.91 14.38 -6.95
C ALA A 242 -18.02 14.88 -6.00
N PHE A 243 -18.43 14.06 -5.04
CA PHE A 243 -19.47 14.45 -4.09
C PHE A 243 -19.08 15.56 -3.10
N THR A 244 -17.81 15.98 -3.04
CA THR A 244 -17.42 17.19 -2.29
C THR A 244 -18.02 18.47 -2.87
N PHE A 245 -18.36 18.47 -4.17
CA PHE A 245 -18.95 19.61 -4.86
C PHE A 245 -20.46 19.73 -4.68
N ASN A 246 -21.13 18.77 -4.02
CA ASN A 246 -22.60 18.66 -4.02
C ASN A 246 -23.33 19.92 -3.52
N LYS A 247 -22.72 20.69 -2.60
CA LYS A 247 -23.29 21.95 -2.09
C LYS A 247 -23.12 23.15 -3.03
N VAL A 248 -22.22 23.04 -4.01
CA VAL A 248 -21.81 24.12 -4.92
C VAL A 248 -22.05 23.76 -6.39
N LEU A 249 -22.89 22.75 -6.66
CA LEU A 249 -23.28 22.32 -8.02
C LEU A 249 -24.13 23.36 -8.79
N SER A 250 -24.29 24.58 -8.29
CA SER A 250 -24.97 25.68 -9.00
C SER A 250 -24.06 26.43 -9.97
N GLU A 251 -22.75 26.19 -9.93
CA GLU A 251 -21.77 26.82 -10.81
C GLU A 251 -21.33 25.83 -11.92
N ASP A 252 -21.28 26.30 -13.16
CA ASP A 252 -21.01 25.43 -14.34
C ASP A 252 -19.66 24.69 -14.24
N ASP A 253 -18.62 25.33 -13.70
CA ASP A 253 -17.29 24.72 -13.53
C ASP A 253 -17.29 23.57 -12.51
N ASN A 254 -18.10 23.68 -11.45
CA ASN A 254 -18.26 22.62 -10.46
C ASN A 254 -19.06 21.44 -11.02
N ILE A 255 -20.06 21.69 -11.86
CA ILE A 255 -20.79 20.63 -12.57
C ILE A 255 -19.83 19.86 -13.49
N ASN A 256 -19.00 20.56 -14.27
CA ASN A 256 -18.03 19.93 -15.16
C ASN A 256 -17.04 19.04 -14.37
N THR A 257 -16.51 19.56 -13.26
CA THR A 257 -15.59 18.81 -12.39
C THR A 257 -16.28 17.59 -11.76
N PHE A 258 -17.51 17.76 -11.28
CA PHE A 258 -18.33 16.68 -10.73
C PHE A 258 -18.54 15.56 -11.75
N ILE A 259 -18.95 15.91 -12.98
CA ILE A 259 -19.20 14.93 -14.05
C ILE A 259 -17.89 14.24 -14.49
N ASP A 260 -16.76 14.95 -14.54
CA ASP A 260 -15.47 14.38 -14.90
C ASP A 260 -15.03 13.28 -13.90
N TYR A 261 -15.00 13.59 -12.61
CA TYR A 261 -14.62 12.60 -11.59
C TYR A 261 -15.65 11.47 -11.46
N LEU A 262 -16.95 11.77 -11.60
CA LEU A 262 -17.99 10.74 -11.62
C LEU A 262 -17.82 9.79 -12.82
N THR A 263 -17.42 10.33 -13.98
CA THR A 263 -17.12 9.53 -15.17
C THR A 263 -15.90 8.64 -14.95
N LYS A 264 -14.81 9.19 -14.41
CA LYS A 264 -13.61 8.41 -14.05
C LYS A 264 -13.94 7.28 -13.08
N ALA A 265 -14.74 7.53 -12.05
CA ALA A 265 -15.17 6.51 -11.10
C ALA A 265 -16.02 5.42 -11.77
N ALA A 266 -16.93 5.80 -12.66
CA ALA A 266 -17.78 4.86 -13.41
C ALA A 266 -16.98 3.98 -14.37
N GLU A 267 -15.96 4.55 -15.01
CA GLU A 267 -14.99 3.84 -15.86
C GLU A 267 -14.06 2.93 -15.05
N GLY A 268 -13.69 3.35 -13.83
CA GLY A 268 -13.02 2.54 -12.80
C GLY A 268 -13.94 1.51 -12.11
N ASN A 269 -15.05 1.17 -12.76
CA ASN A 269 -16.01 0.15 -12.38
C ASN A 269 -16.75 0.35 -11.05
N ASN A 270 -16.80 1.57 -10.50
CA ASN A 270 -17.62 1.85 -9.31
C ASN A 270 -19.12 1.87 -9.66
N ASP A 271 -19.91 0.97 -9.06
CA ASP A 271 -21.32 0.77 -9.39
C ASP A 271 -22.21 1.95 -8.98
N ILE A 272 -21.88 2.63 -7.88
CA ILE A 272 -22.57 3.85 -7.42
C ILE A 272 -22.35 4.99 -8.42
N ALA A 273 -21.12 5.15 -8.91
CA ALA A 273 -20.78 6.14 -9.95
C ALA A 273 -21.53 5.85 -11.25
N GLN A 274 -21.53 4.59 -11.69
CA GLN A 274 -22.27 4.14 -12.88
C GLN A 274 -23.77 4.41 -12.74
N TYR A 275 -24.38 4.13 -11.58
CA TYR A 275 -25.77 4.46 -11.32
C TYR A 275 -26.03 5.97 -11.41
N ASN A 276 -25.23 6.78 -10.71
CA ASN A 276 -25.43 8.23 -10.68
C ASN A 276 -25.25 8.86 -12.06
N LEU A 277 -24.20 8.47 -12.79
CA LEU A 277 -23.95 8.95 -14.15
C LEU A 277 -25.07 8.51 -15.10
N GLY A 278 -25.54 7.26 -14.94
CA GLY A 278 -26.67 6.72 -15.66
C GLY A 278 -27.96 7.50 -15.42
N ASP A 279 -28.28 7.80 -14.16
CA ASP A 279 -29.46 8.57 -13.78
C ASP A 279 -29.39 10.03 -14.26
N ILE A 280 -28.20 10.64 -14.25
CA ILE A 280 -27.97 11.99 -14.79
C ILE A 280 -28.30 12.04 -16.29
N TYR A 281 -27.73 11.15 -17.10
CA TYR A 281 -28.00 11.12 -18.53
C TYR A 281 -29.43 10.67 -18.84
N TYR A 282 -29.95 9.67 -18.11
CA TYR A 282 -31.28 9.11 -18.37
C TYR A 282 -32.40 10.12 -18.08
N LYS A 283 -32.24 10.97 -17.05
CA LYS A 283 -33.25 11.98 -16.68
C LYS A 283 -32.92 13.40 -17.14
N GLY A 284 -31.69 13.67 -17.60
CA GLY A 284 -31.21 15.01 -17.93
C GLY A 284 -31.07 15.91 -16.69
N LYS A 285 -30.29 15.48 -15.70
CA LYS A 285 -30.06 16.23 -14.44
C LYS A 285 -28.88 17.19 -14.56
N LEU A 286 -28.76 18.15 -13.63
CA LEU A 286 -27.63 19.08 -13.53
C LEU A 286 -27.37 19.88 -14.82
N ASN A 287 -28.44 20.29 -15.51
CA ASN A 287 -28.38 20.96 -16.83
C ASN A 287 -27.68 20.15 -17.93
N ILE A 288 -27.44 18.85 -17.72
CA ILE A 288 -26.93 17.95 -18.74
C ILE A 288 -28.11 17.48 -19.62
N PRO A 289 -28.03 17.60 -20.96
CA PRO A 289 -29.07 17.10 -21.85
C PRO A 289 -29.35 15.61 -21.63
N LYS A 290 -30.63 15.26 -21.67
CA LYS A 290 -31.10 13.88 -21.58
C LYS A 290 -30.54 13.05 -22.75
N ASP A 291 -29.86 11.96 -22.42
CA ASP A 291 -29.38 10.94 -23.35
C ASP A 291 -29.73 9.56 -22.78
N GLU A 292 -30.89 9.04 -23.18
CA GLU A 292 -31.41 7.78 -22.65
C GLU A 292 -30.49 6.61 -22.96
N ASN A 293 -29.92 6.55 -24.17
CA ASN A 293 -29.06 5.44 -24.57
C ASN A 293 -27.79 5.39 -23.72
N ARG A 294 -27.15 6.54 -23.50
CA ARG A 294 -25.98 6.64 -22.64
C ARG A 294 -26.33 6.35 -21.19
N GLY A 295 -27.46 6.87 -20.71
CA GLY A 295 -27.97 6.61 -19.36
C GLY A 295 -28.22 5.13 -19.10
N ILE A 296 -28.95 4.45 -20.00
CA ILE A 296 -29.26 3.02 -19.90
C ILE A 296 -27.98 2.18 -19.93
N LYS A 297 -26.99 2.54 -20.75
CA LYS A 297 -25.72 1.81 -20.81
C LYS A 297 -25.01 1.79 -19.44
N TRP A 298 -24.96 2.93 -18.75
CA TRP A 298 -24.36 3.01 -17.42
C TRP A 298 -25.21 2.35 -16.34
N LEU A 299 -26.53 2.53 -16.37
CA LEU A 299 -27.47 1.86 -15.46
C LEU A 299 -27.37 0.33 -15.56
N ARG A 300 -27.24 -0.21 -16.78
CA ARG A 300 -27.03 -1.66 -16.97
C ARG A 300 -25.73 -2.14 -16.36
N LYS A 301 -24.63 -1.41 -16.54
CA LYS A 301 -23.35 -1.75 -15.90
C LYS A 301 -23.49 -1.79 -14.37
N ALA A 302 -24.14 -0.78 -13.78
CA ALA A 302 -24.39 -0.76 -12.34
C ALA A 302 -25.29 -1.94 -11.89
N ALA A 303 -26.34 -2.24 -12.65
CA ALA A 303 -27.25 -3.35 -12.36
C ALA A 303 -26.57 -4.72 -12.44
N LEU A 304 -25.65 -4.94 -13.39
CA LEU A 304 -24.82 -6.16 -13.49
C LEU A 304 -23.90 -6.34 -12.27
N GLN A 305 -23.59 -5.26 -11.56
CA GLN A 305 -22.86 -5.28 -10.29
C GLN A 305 -23.79 -5.37 -9.06
N ASN A 306 -25.07 -5.70 -9.27
CA ASN A 306 -26.12 -5.80 -8.24
C ASN A 306 -26.47 -4.46 -7.57
N ASN A 307 -26.30 -3.32 -8.24
CA ASN A 307 -26.76 -2.04 -7.72
C ASN A 307 -28.30 -1.98 -7.70
N ASN A 308 -28.88 -2.07 -6.51
CA ASN A 308 -30.34 -2.11 -6.31
C ASN A 308 -31.08 -0.89 -6.84
N ASN A 309 -30.46 0.30 -6.82
CA ASN A 309 -31.10 1.51 -7.34
C ASN A 309 -31.18 1.49 -8.86
N ALA A 310 -30.11 1.01 -9.51
CA ALA A 310 -30.09 0.82 -10.96
C ALA A 310 -31.10 -0.24 -11.40
N ILE A 311 -31.16 -1.39 -10.71
CA ILE A 311 -32.13 -2.46 -10.98
C ILE A 311 -33.56 -1.92 -10.89
N LYS A 312 -33.93 -1.29 -9.77
CA LYS A 312 -35.27 -0.73 -9.56
C LYS A 312 -35.63 0.31 -10.62
N LEU A 313 -34.68 1.15 -11.01
CA LEU A 313 -34.91 2.18 -12.03
C LEU A 313 -35.14 1.55 -13.41
N LEU A 314 -34.33 0.57 -13.81
CA LEU A 314 -34.48 -0.13 -15.08
C LEU A 314 -35.80 -0.92 -15.14
N GLU A 315 -36.17 -1.63 -14.06
CA GLU A 315 -37.42 -2.36 -13.96
C GLU A 315 -38.64 -1.43 -14.02
N ALA A 316 -38.63 -0.33 -13.27
CA ALA A 316 -39.69 0.67 -13.29
C ALA A 316 -39.86 1.32 -14.69
N SER A 317 -38.77 1.39 -15.45
CA SER A 317 -38.76 1.88 -16.84
C SER A 317 -39.04 0.80 -17.89
N GLY A 318 -39.26 -0.47 -17.50
CA GLY A 318 -39.52 -1.58 -18.42
C GLY A 318 -38.31 -1.99 -19.27
N ILE A 319 -37.09 -1.72 -18.81
CA ILE A 319 -35.85 -1.97 -19.56
C ILE A 319 -35.20 -3.25 -19.06
N VAL A 320 -34.97 -4.19 -19.98
CA VAL A 320 -34.33 -5.48 -19.65
C VAL A 320 -32.84 -5.27 -19.32
N ILE A 321 -32.40 -5.89 -18.24
CA ILE A 321 -30.99 -6.06 -17.86
C ILE A 321 -30.46 -7.24 -18.66
N ILE A 322 -29.60 -6.97 -19.64
CA ILE A 322 -28.93 -7.98 -20.47
C ILE A 322 -27.42 -7.73 -20.42
N GLU A 323 -26.64 -8.81 -20.39
CA GLU A 323 -25.17 -8.79 -20.43
C GLU A 323 -24.61 -8.17 -21.71
#